data_AF-Q8NYF2-F1
#
_entry.id   AF-Q8NYF2-F1
#
_cell.length_a   1.000
_cell.length_b   1.000
_cell.length_c   1.000
_cell.angle_alpha   90.00
_cell.angle_beta   90.00
_cell.angle_gamma   90.00
#
_symmetry.space_group_name_H-M   'P 1'
#
loop_
_entity.id
_entity.type
_entity.pdbx_description
1 polymer ?
#
loop_
_entity_poly.entity_id
_entity_poly.type
_entity_poly.pdbx_seq_one_letter_code
_entity_poly.pdbx_strand_id
1 'polypeptide(L)'
;MNFNDIETMVKSKFKDIKKHAEEIAHEIEVRSGYLRKAEQYKRLEFNLSFALDDIESTAKDVQTAKTSANKDSVTVKGKAPNTLYIEKRNLMKQKLEMLGEDIDKNKESLQKAKEIAGEKASEYFNKAMN
;
A
#
# COMPACT_ATOMS: atom_id res chain seq x y z
N MET A 1 65.90 1.94 -14.31
CA MET A 1 64.92 1.93 -13.21
C MET A 1 65.52 1.08 -12.09
N ASN A 2 65.72 1.67 -10.91
CA ASN A 2 66.29 0.98 -9.76
C ASN A 2 65.19 0.37 -8.89
N PHE A 3 65.54 -0.44 -7.89
CA PHE A 3 64.58 -1.08 -6.99
C PHE A 3 63.65 -0.07 -6.29
N ASN A 4 64.18 1.07 -5.83
CA ASN A 4 63.37 2.10 -5.17
C ASN A 4 62.30 2.70 -6.10
N ASP A 5 62.61 2.90 -7.38
CA ASP A 5 61.64 3.37 -8.37
C ASP A 5 60.48 2.36 -8.50
N ILE A 6 60.80 1.07 -8.58
CA ILE A 6 59.82 -0.01 -8.66
C ILE A 6 58.98 -0.09 -7.39
N GLU A 7 59.61 -0.05 -6.22
CA GLU A 7 58.92 -0.08 -4.92
C GLU A 7 57.94 1.09 -4.78
N THR A 8 58.37 2.29 -5.17
CA THR A 8 57.53 3.49 -5.13
C THR A 8 56.33 3.36 -6.05
N MET A 9 56.53 2.87 -7.28
CA MET A 9 55.43 2.61 -8.21
C MET A 9 54.44 1.57 -7.68
N VAL A 10 54.92 0.47 -7.10
CA VAL A 10 54.08 -0.59 -6.54
C VAL A 10 53.25 -0.07 -5.36
N LYS A 11 53.88 0.67 -4.43
CA LYS A 11 53.17 1.29 -3.30
C LYS A 11 52.11 2.28 -3.77
N SER A 12 52.40 3.09 -4.79
CA SER A 12 51.41 4.01 -5.37
C SER A 12 50.21 3.25 -5.94
N LYS A 13 50.45 2.20 -6.75
CA LYS A 13 49.38 1.35 -7.30
C LYS A 13 48.53 0.71 -6.20
N PHE A 14 49.14 0.22 -5.11
CA PHE A 14 48.36 -0.33 -4.00
C PHE A 14 47.49 0.72 -3.31
N LYS A 15 47.97 1.97 -3.19
CA LYS A 15 47.17 3.07 -2.65
C LYS A 15 45.97 3.37 -3.54
N ASP A 16 46.16 3.39 -4.85
CA ASP A 16 45.08 3.62 -5.82
C ASP A 16 44.04 2.47 -5.77
N ILE A 17 44.49 1.22 -5.73
CA ILE A 17 43.61 0.05 -5.59
C ILE A 17 42.80 0.14 -4.29
N LYS A 18 43.45 0.49 -3.17
CA LYS A 18 42.76 0.64 -1.89
C LYS A 18 41.67 1.71 -1.96
N LYS A 19 41.97 2.86 -2.55
CA LYS A 19 41.00 3.94 -2.74
C LYS A 19 39.80 3.48 -3.57
N HIS A 20 40.03 2.78 -4.69
CA HIS A 20 38.94 2.26 -5.51
C HIS A 20 38.10 1.19 -4.78
N ALA A 21 38.74 0.34 -3.97
CA ALA A 21 38.01 -0.64 -3.17
C ALA A 21 37.08 0.05 -2.15
N GLU A 22 37.52 1.16 -1.54
CA GLU A 22 36.71 1.97 -0.62
C GLU A 22 35.53 2.65 -1.36
N GLU A 23 35.77 3.19 -2.55
CA GLU A 23 34.72 3.78 -3.41
C GLU A 23 33.64 2.74 -3.78
N ILE A 24 34.06 1.54 -4.22
CA ILE A 24 33.14 0.44 -4.55
C ILE A 24 32.35 -0.02 -3.32
N ALA A 25 33.02 -0.17 -2.17
CA ALA A 25 32.35 -0.58 -0.93
C ALA A 25 31.28 0.45 -0.51
N HIS A 26 31.60 1.74 -0.62
CA HIS A 26 30.65 2.81 -0.34
C HIS A 26 29.44 2.78 -1.29
N GLU A 27 29.67 2.57 -2.59
CA GLU A 27 28.59 2.49 -3.57
C GLU A 27 27.66 1.28 -3.32
N ILE A 28 28.23 0.12 -2.96
CA ILE A 28 27.46 -1.07 -2.55
C ILE A 28 26.59 -0.75 -1.33
N GLU A 29 27.12 -0.05 -0.35
CA GLU A 29 26.38 0.35 0.86
C GLU A 29 25.18 1.23 0.50
N VAL A 30 25.40 2.28 -0.29
CA VAL A 30 24.35 3.21 -0.73
C VAL A 30 23.26 2.49 -1.53
N ARG A 31 23.64 1.69 -2.54
CA ARG A 31 22.69 0.94 -3.38
C ARG A 31 21.89 -0.07 -2.56
N SER A 32 22.54 -0.77 -1.63
CA SER A 32 21.87 -1.71 -0.70
C SER A 32 20.84 -1.01 0.19
N GLY A 33 21.13 0.21 0.65
CA GLY A 33 20.19 1.05 1.39
C GLY A 33 18.93 1.36 0.59
N TYR A 34 19.06 1.68 -0.70
CA TYR A 34 17.92 1.91 -1.59
C TYR A 34 17.10 0.64 -1.85
N LEU A 35 17.75 -0.50 -2.09
CA LEU A 35 17.04 -1.78 -2.26
C LEU A 35 16.21 -2.14 -1.02
N ARG A 36 16.74 -1.92 0.19
CA ARG A 36 15.99 -2.16 1.43
C ARG A 36 14.74 -1.28 1.52
N LYS A 37 14.82 -0.01 1.13
CA LYS A 37 13.65 0.88 1.10
C LYS A 37 12.64 0.45 0.04
N ALA A 38 13.10 0.06 -1.15
CA ALA A 38 12.21 -0.44 -2.21
C ALA A 38 11.40 -1.66 -1.73
N GLU A 39 12.06 -2.61 -1.06
CA GLU A 39 11.42 -3.80 -0.48
C GLU A 39 10.40 -3.45 0.61
N GLN A 40 10.70 -2.47 1.48
CA GLN A 40 9.74 -2.00 2.48
C GLN A 40 8.46 -1.45 1.84
N TYR A 41 8.58 -0.66 0.79
CA TYR A 41 7.42 -0.15 0.06
C TYR A 41 6.67 -1.24 -0.71
N LYS A 42 7.36 -2.25 -1.27
CA LYS A 42 6.70 -3.41 -1.88
C LYS A 42 5.88 -4.22 -0.87
N ARG A 43 6.40 -4.42 0.33
CA ARG A 43 5.63 -5.07 1.41
C ARG A 43 4.42 -4.23 1.82
N LEU A 44 4.55 -2.91 1.87
CA LEU A 44 3.43 -2.03 2.14
C LEU A 44 2.36 -2.12 1.05
N GLU A 45 2.75 -2.07 -0.22
CA GLU A 45 1.86 -2.23 -1.38
C GLU A 45 1.10 -3.57 -1.33
N PHE A 46 1.79 -4.64 -0.96
CA PHE A 46 1.20 -5.96 -0.76
C PHE A 46 0.19 -5.99 0.39
N ASN A 47 0.54 -5.45 1.56
CA ASN A 47 -0.36 -5.37 2.71
C ASN A 47 -1.62 -4.53 2.41
N LEU A 48 -1.46 -3.43 1.67
CA LEU A 48 -2.57 -2.58 1.23
C LEU A 48 -3.51 -3.31 0.26
N SER A 49 -3.00 -4.28 -0.49
CA SER A 49 -3.85 -5.12 -1.36
C SER A 49 -4.80 -6.00 -0.55
N PHE A 50 -4.33 -6.62 0.55
CA PHE A 50 -5.22 -7.35 1.45
C PHE A 50 -6.27 -6.45 2.12
N ALA A 51 -5.86 -5.27 2.56
CA ALA A 51 -6.80 -4.31 3.16
C ALA A 51 -7.89 -3.89 2.16
N LEU A 52 -7.54 -3.74 0.87
CA LEU A 52 -8.52 -3.48 -0.19
C LEU A 52 -9.49 -4.64 -0.40
N ASP A 53 -8.98 -5.89 -0.39
CA ASP A 53 -9.82 -7.08 -0.51
C ASP A 53 -10.82 -7.20 0.66
N ASP A 54 -10.38 -6.91 1.89
CA ASP A 54 -11.24 -6.89 3.08
C ASP A 54 -12.34 -5.81 3.01
N ILE A 55 -11.98 -4.60 2.55
CA ILE A 55 -12.95 -3.52 2.33
C ILE A 55 -13.95 -3.91 1.24
N GLU A 56 -13.49 -4.54 0.16
CA GLU A 56 -14.36 -5.00 -0.93
C GLU A 56 -15.34 -6.10 -0.47
N SER A 57 -14.90 -7.00 0.41
CA SER A 57 -15.79 -7.96 1.06
C SER A 57 -16.85 -7.25 1.91
N THR A 58 -16.41 -6.30 2.74
CA THR A 58 -17.32 -5.52 3.60
C THR A 58 -18.33 -4.71 2.78
N ALA A 59 -17.92 -4.16 1.64
CA ALA A 59 -18.81 -3.45 0.71
C ALA A 59 -19.94 -4.35 0.19
N LYS A 60 -19.63 -5.61 -0.14
CA LYS A 60 -20.63 -6.60 -0.59
C LYS A 60 -21.62 -6.94 0.52
N ASP A 61 -21.17 -7.06 1.76
CA ASP A 61 -22.04 -7.32 2.90
C ASP A 61 -23.01 -6.16 3.13
N VAL A 62 -22.53 -4.92 3.08
CA VAL A 62 -23.38 -3.72 3.17
C VAL A 62 -24.38 -3.68 2.02
N GLN A 63 -23.96 -3.98 0.79
CA GLN A 63 -24.87 -4.00 -0.36
C GLN A 63 -25.95 -5.10 -0.25
N THR A 64 -25.59 -6.25 0.30
CA THR A 64 -26.53 -7.34 0.60
C THR A 64 -27.53 -6.93 1.67
N ALA A 65 -27.07 -6.25 2.73
CA ALA A 65 -27.94 -5.68 3.77
C ALA A 65 -28.88 -4.61 3.21
N LYS A 66 -28.39 -3.70 2.35
CA LYS A 66 -29.22 -2.69 1.65
C LYS A 66 -30.32 -3.36 0.82
N THR A 67 -29.96 -4.37 0.05
CA THR A 67 -30.92 -5.14 -0.77
C THR A 67 -31.95 -5.84 0.09
N SER A 68 -31.54 -6.44 1.20
CA SER A 68 -32.43 -7.15 2.13
C SER A 68 -33.39 -6.20 2.83
N ALA A 69 -32.93 -5.00 3.23
CA ALA A 69 -33.79 -3.97 3.81
C ALA A 69 -34.86 -3.42 2.83
N ASN A 70 -34.66 -3.62 1.52
CA ASN A 70 -35.61 -3.26 0.46
C ASN A 70 -36.60 -4.39 0.11
N LYS A 71 -36.32 -5.65 0.49
CA LYS A 71 -37.24 -6.77 0.29
C LYS A 71 -38.31 -6.77 1.39
N ASP A 72 -39.32 -5.92 1.22
CA ASP A 72 -40.53 -5.96 2.03
C ASP A 72 -41.34 -7.24 1.73
N SER A 73 -41.28 -8.22 2.63
CA SER A 73 -42.24 -9.35 2.68
C SER A 73 -43.50 -9.00 3.48
N VAL A 74 -43.51 -7.88 4.19
CA VAL A 74 -44.63 -7.51 5.07
C VAL A 74 -45.60 -6.62 4.31
N THR A 75 -46.37 -7.24 3.42
CA THR A 75 -47.70 -6.71 3.07
C THR A 75 -48.56 -6.81 4.33
N VAL A 76 -48.48 -5.81 5.23
CA VAL A 76 -49.42 -5.68 6.35
C VAL A 76 -50.77 -5.30 5.74
N LYS A 77 -51.53 -6.29 5.26
CA LYS A 77 -52.95 -6.15 4.90
C LYS A 77 -53.81 -6.06 6.18
N GLY A 78 -53.45 -5.16 7.08
CA GLY A 78 -54.15 -4.88 8.34
C GLY A 78 -54.20 -3.37 8.59
N LYS A 79 -55.33 -2.88 9.11
CA LYS A 79 -55.81 -1.47 9.08
C LYS A 79 -54.94 -0.37 9.73
N ALA A 80 -53.69 -0.62 10.10
CA ALA A 80 -52.72 0.41 10.44
C ALA A 80 -51.30 -0.07 10.10
N PRO A 81 -50.53 0.66 9.27
CA PRO A 81 -49.11 0.39 9.10
C PRO A 81 -48.44 0.40 10.47
N ASN A 82 -47.56 -0.57 10.76
CA ASN A 82 -46.77 -0.54 11.98
C ASN A 82 -45.70 0.56 11.84
N THR A 83 -46.07 1.81 12.16
CA THR A 83 -45.27 3.01 11.96
C THR A 83 -43.86 2.86 12.57
N LEU A 84 -43.77 2.29 13.77
CA LEU A 84 -42.51 2.00 14.46
C LEU A 84 -41.58 1.07 13.65
N TYR A 85 -42.13 0.05 12.99
CA TYR A 85 -41.35 -0.82 12.12
C TYR A 85 -40.81 -0.06 10.89
N ILE A 86 -41.67 0.74 10.25
CA ILE A 86 -41.31 1.52 9.06
C ILE A 86 -40.21 2.53 9.40
N GLU A 87 -40.33 3.26 10.51
CA GLU A 87 -39.32 4.22 10.98
C GLU A 87 -37.97 3.56 11.25
N LYS A 88 -37.95 2.44 12.00
CA LYS A 88 -36.71 1.70 12.28
C LYS A 88 -36.05 1.18 11.01
N ARG A 89 -36.85 0.67 10.05
CA ARG A 89 -36.35 0.22 8.75
C ARG A 89 -35.75 1.37 7.95
N ASN A 90 -36.42 2.52 7.88
CA ASN A 90 -35.93 3.68 7.16
C ASN A 90 -34.62 4.22 7.79
N LEU A 91 -34.53 4.24 9.12
CA LEU A 91 -33.29 4.58 9.83
C LEU A 91 -32.17 3.59 9.50
N MET A 92 -32.47 2.28 9.44
CA MET A 92 -31.48 1.27 9.03
C MET A 92 -30.98 1.52 7.61
N LYS A 93 -31.88 1.81 6.65
CA LYS A 93 -31.49 2.14 5.27
C LYS A 93 -30.57 3.35 5.22
N GLN A 94 -30.89 4.41 5.96
CA GLN A 94 -30.04 5.60 6.02
C GLN A 94 -28.66 5.29 6.61
N LYS A 95 -28.59 4.49 7.67
CA LYS A 95 -27.31 4.06 8.25
C LYS A 95 -26.49 3.21 7.30
N LEU A 96 -27.11 2.28 6.58
CA LEU A 96 -26.45 1.48 5.56
C LEU A 96 -25.96 2.35 4.38
N GLU A 97 -26.68 3.43 4.05
CA GLU A 97 -26.24 4.38 3.03
C GLU A 97 -24.95 5.09 3.44
N MET A 98 -24.94 5.69 4.64
CA MET A 98 -23.74 6.35 5.18
C MET A 98 -22.56 5.39 5.29
N LEU A 99 -22.78 4.15 5.76
CA LEU A 99 -21.75 3.11 5.80
C LEU A 99 -21.18 2.79 4.41
N GLY A 100 -22.03 2.76 3.38
CA GLY A 100 -21.59 2.56 2.00
C GLY A 100 -20.68 3.69 1.51
N GLU A 101 -21.07 4.95 1.75
CA GLU A 101 -20.26 6.11 1.37
C GLU A 101 -18.90 6.13 2.09
N ASP A 102 -18.86 5.77 3.37
CA ASP A 102 -17.62 5.71 4.14
C ASP A 102 -16.70 4.57 3.67
N ILE A 103 -17.28 3.42 3.29
CA ILE A 103 -16.55 2.31 2.66
C ILE A 103 -15.92 2.75 1.34
N ASP A 104 -16.66 3.45 0.49
CA ASP A 104 -16.16 3.91 -0.81
C ASP A 104 -15.00 4.90 -0.66
N LYS A 105 -15.11 5.86 0.28
CA LYS A 105 -14.02 6.80 0.61
C LYS A 105 -12.78 6.09 1.13
N ASN A 106 -12.96 5.08 1.99
CA ASN A 106 -11.85 4.30 2.52
C ASN A 106 -11.19 3.45 1.42
N LYS A 107 -11.99 2.86 0.53
CA LYS A 107 -11.48 2.12 -0.64
C LYS A 107 -10.63 3.02 -1.52
N GLU A 108 -11.11 4.22 -1.86
CA GLU A 108 -10.35 5.18 -2.66
C GLU A 108 -9.04 5.60 -1.96
N SER A 109 -9.09 5.84 -0.65
CA SER A 109 -7.92 6.22 0.14
C SER A 109 -6.86 5.11 0.18
N LEU A 110 -7.28 3.85 0.36
CA LEU A 110 -6.37 2.70 0.32
C LEU A 110 -5.78 2.49 -1.07
N GLN A 111 -6.58 2.68 -2.13
CA GLN A 111 -6.12 2.55 -3.51
C GLN A 111 -5.02 3.59 -3.81
N LYS A 112 -5.22 4.85 -3.44
CA LYS A 112 -4.20 5.90 -3.57
C LYS A 112 -2.94 5.57 -2.75
N ALA A 113 -3.10 5.09 -1.52
CA ALA A 113 -1.96 4.70 -0.70
C ALA A 113 -1.16 3.55 -1.33
N LYS A 114 -1.84 2.58 -1.94
CA LYS A 114 -1.21 1.45 -2.65
C LYS A 114 -0.42 1.92 -3.86
N GLU A 115 -0.99 2.83 -4.66
CA GLU A 115 -0.32 3.44 -5.81
C GLU A 115 0.95 4.18 -5.39
N ILE A 116 0.87 5.04 -4.35
CA ILE A 116 2.04 5.75 -3.81
C ILE A 116 3.12 4.76 -3.31
N ALA A 117 2.71 3.67 -2.67
CA ALA A 117 3.65 2.64 -2.24
C ALA A 117 4.36 1.98 -3.44
N GLY A 118 3.64 1.65 -4.50
CA GLY A 118 4.20 1.10 -5.74
C GLY A 118 5.15 2.07 -6.45
N GLU A 119 4.79 3.35 -6.51
CA GLU A 119 5.64 4.42 -7.06
C GLU A 119 6.93 4.57 -6.25
N LYS A 120 6.84 4.61 -4.91
CA LYS A 120 8.00 4.73 -4.03
C LYS A 120 8.91 3.51 -4.11
N ALA A 121 8.33 2.31 -4.19
CA ALA A 121 9.10 1.09 -4.42
C ALA A 121 9.93 1.19 -5.71
N SER A 122 9.31 1.66 -6.79
CA SER A 122 9.95 1.81 -8.10
C SER A 122 11.00 2.92 -8.09
N GLU A 123 10.73 4.05 -7.42
CA GLU A 123 11.68 5.16 -7.26
C GLU A 123 12.95 4.68 -6.56
N TYR A 124 12.83 3.96 -5.44
CA TYR A 124 13.99 3.45 -4.71
C TYR A 124 14.72 2.34 -5.46
N PHE A 125 13.99 1.48 -6.20
CA PHE A 125 14.62 0.49 -7.05
C PHE A 125 15.47 1.15 -8.15
N ASN A 126 14.94 2.18 -8.81
CA ASN A 126 15.68 2.93 -9.84
C ASN A 126 16.90 3.65 -9.27
N LYS A 127 16.81 4.20 -8.05
CA LYS A 127 17.96 4.79 -7.32
C LYS A 127 19.04 3.77 -6.95
N ALA A 128 18.68 2.49 -6.80
CA ALA A 128 19.68 1.45 -6.58
C ALA A 128 20.39 1.01 -7.87
N MET A 129 19.75 1.19 -9.02
CA MET A 129 20.26 0.76 -10.33
C MET A 129 21.08 1.82 -11.04
N ASN A 130 20.74 3.10 -10.86
CA ASN A 130 21.52 4.23 -11.37
C ASN A 130 22.59 4.63 -10.37
#